data_AF-A0A5C3N9T9-F1
#
_entry.id   AF-A0A5C3N9T9-F1
#
_cell.length_a   1.000
_cell.length_b   1.000
_cell.length_c   1.000
_cell.angle_alpha   90.00
_cell.angle_beta   90.00
_cell.angle_gamma   90.00
#
_symmetry.space_group_name_H-M   'P 1'
#
loop_
_entity.id
_entity.type
_entity.pdbx_description
1 polymer ?
#
loop_
_entity_poly.entity_id
_entity_poly.type
_entity_poly.pdbx_seq_one_letter_code
_entity_poly.pdbx_strand_id
1 'polypeptide(L)'
;MTSKRLLYPSANEIGKLSKPQLAIKIARHSSCSLCDECSGLRPPPDIEVALDEPQPDTSLNDLTQYGSEDEESMDDYLQDCACGHHVNAHGADESSLGRTEFLRRARVAIRLDEFLEDESQLLDFDYTNESIVGLRPQMTLPEDRGSPDIEDILSPGMS
;
A
#
# COMPACT_ATOMS: atom_id res chain seq x y z
N MET A 1 -3.52 31.22 5.11
CA MET A 1 -4.03 29.95 5.64
C MET A 1 -2.84 29.03 5.70
N THR A 2 -2.50 28.49 6.86
CA THR A 2 -1.43 27.51 6.99
C THR A 2 -1.96 26.17 6.49
N SER A 3 -1.53 25.73 5.30
CA SER A 3 -1.81 24.38 4.82
C SER A 3 -1.24 23.38 5.83
N LYS A 4 -2.04 22.37 6.21
CA LYS A 4 -1.54 21.30 7.08
C LYS A 4 -0.60 20.44 6.24
N ARG A 5 0.59 20.15 6.76
CA ARG A 5 1.56 19.27 6.11
C ARG A 5 1.48 17.88 6.72
N LEU A 6 1.31 16.87 5.87
CA LEU A 6 1.39 15.45 6.26
C LEU A 6 2.62 14.80 5.65
N LEU A 7 3.03 13.67 6.22
CA LEU A 7 4.21 12.92 5.79
C LEU A 7 3.85 11.71 4.92
N TYR A 8 4.74 11.39 3.99
CA TYR A 8 4.76 10.15 3.23
C TYR A 8 6.08 9.41 3.48
N PRO A 9 6.08 8.07 3.65
CA PRO A 9 7.29 7.35 4.00
C PRO A 9 8.32 7.36 2.87
N SER A 10 9.53 7.86 3.15
CA SER A 10 10.65 7.94 2.21
C SER A 10 11.37 6.61 2.03
N ALA A 11 11.47 5.79 3.07
CA ALA A 11 12.18 4.51 2.99
C ALA A 11 11.53 3.54 1.99
N ASN A 12 12.35 2.79 1.27
CA ASN A 12 11.96 1.75 0.31
C ASN A 12 12.29 0.32 0.79
N GLU A 13 12.77 0.16 2.02
CA GLU A 13 13.08 -1.15 2.59
C GLU A 13 12.03 -1.56 3.63
N ILE A 14 11.41 -2.73 3.45
CA ILE A 14 10.37 -3.23 4.37
C ILE A 14 10.85 -3.26 5.82
N GLY A 15 12.12 -3.63 6.06
CA GLY A 15 12.68 -3.69 7.40
C GLY A 15 12.86 -2.34 8.09
N LYS A 16 12.76 -1.23 7.34
CA LYS A 16 12.86 0.15 7.85
C LYS A 16 11.51 0.84 7.97
N LEU A 17 10.42 0.17 7.60
CA LEU A 17 9.07 0.73 7.60
C LEU A 17 8.23 0.09 8.72
N SER A 18 7.58 0.92 9.52
CA SER A 18 6.55 0.47 10.46
C SER A 18 5.31 -0.02 9.71
N LYS A 19 4.42 -0.75 10.41
CA LYS A 19 3.18 -1.24 9.79
C LYS A 19 2.30 -0.12 9.23
N PRO A 20 2.06 1.01 9.94
CA PRO A 20 1.34 2.15 9.38
C PRO A 20 1.99 2.71 8.11
N GLN A 21 3.32 2.83 8.08
CA GLN A 21 4.04 3.32 6.89
C GLN A 21 3.88 2.37 5.69
N LEU A 22 3.96 1.05 5.92
CA LEU A 22 3.66 0.06 4.88
C LEU A 22 2.21 0.18 4.38
N ALA A 23 1.26 0.41 5.29
CA ALA A 23 -0.14 0.55 4.93
C ALA A 23 -0.37 1.77 4.03
N ILE A 24 0.29 2.90 4.28
CA ILE A 24 0.22 4.11 3.45
C ILE A 24 0.72 3.84 2.03
N LYS A 25 1.87 3.17 1.89
CA LYS A 25 2.40 2.79 0.57
C LYS A 25 1.45 1.86 -0.18
N ILE A 26 0.90 0.85 0.49
CA ILE A 26 -0.09 -0.06 -0.11
C ILE A 26 -1.33 0.71 -0.57
N ALA A 27 -1.85 1.59 0.29
CA ALA A 27 -3.06 2.34 0.06
C ALA A 27 -2.94 3.28 -1.15
N ARG A 28 -1.76 3.89 -1.37
CA ARG A 28 -1.49 4.75 -2.54
C ARG A 28 -1.78 4.06 -3.87
N HIS A 29 -1.51 2.76 -3.96
CA HIS A 29 -1.58 2.00 -5.21
C HIS A 29 -2.78 1.06 -5.30
N SER A 30 -3.68 1.13 -4.32
CA SER A 30 -4.84 0.24 -4.21
C SER A 30 -6.15 1.03 -4.25
N SER A 31 -7.09 0.56 -5.07
CA SER A 31 -8.41 1.17 -5.17
C SER A 31 -9.17 1.09 -3.84
N CYS A 32 -10.01 2.09 -3.59
CA CYS A 32 -10.87 2.10 -2.42
C CYS A 32 -11.95 1.02 -2.54
N SER A 33 -12.22 0.30 -1.46
CA SER A 33 -13.31 -0.68 -1.40
C SER A 33 -14.67 -0.05 -1.06
N LEU A 34 -14.69 1.23 -0.69
CA LEU A 34 -15.88 1.95 -0.24
C LEU A 34 -16.40 2.97 -1.26
N CYS A 35 -15.65 3.27 -2.33
CA CYS A 35 -16.10 4.11 -3.43
C CYS A 35 -15.45 3.71 -4.76
N ASP A 36 -16.14 3.98 -5.87
CA ASP A 36 -15.75 3.49 -7.19
C ASP A 36 -14.75 4.39 -7.93
N GLU A 37 -14.66 5.68 -7.54
CA GLU A 37 -13.87 6.68 -8.26
C GLU A 37 -12.42 6.77 -7.78
N CYS A 38 -12.09 6.11 -6.66
CA CYS A 38 -10.81 6.31 -5.99
C CYS A 38 -9.85 5.15 -6.27
N SER A 39 -8.87 5.38 -7.14
CA SER A 39 -7.89 4.37 -7.55
C SER A 39 -6.70 4.18 -6.59
N GLY A 40 -6.63 4.96 -5.51
CA GLY A 40 -5.49 5.01 -4.61
C GLY A 40 -5.63 6.11 -3.57
N LEU A 41 -4.89 6.00 -2.46
CA LEU A 41 -4.79 7.05 -1.45
C LEU A 41 -4.31 8.36 -2.11
N ARG A 42 -4.99 9.45 -1.77
CA ARG A 42 -4.73 10.81 -2.24
C ARG A 42 -4.79 11.77 -1.05
N PRO A 43 -3.91 12.77 -0.95
CA PRO A 43 -4.04 13.81 0.06
C PRO A 43 -5.37 14.57 -0.09
N PRO A 44 -6.09 14.84 1.00
CA PRO A 44 -7.25 15.74 0.99
C PRO A 44 -6.89 17.13 0.41
N PRO A 45 -7.87 17.88 -0.09
CA PRO A 45 -7.63 19.25 -0.52
C PRO A 45 -7.01 20.05 0.64
N ASP A 46 -6.10 20.98 0.30
CA ASP A 46 -5.35 21.83 1.24
C ASP A 46 -4.32 21.13 2.14
N ILE A 47 -4.07 19.83 1.92
CA ILE A 47 -2.98 19.10 2.55
C ILE A 47 -1.75 19.08 1.64
N GLU A 48 -0.62 19.56 2.16
CA GLU A 48 0.68 19.39 1.51
C GLU A 48 1.32 18.09 2.01
N VAL A 49 1.89 17.29 1.11
CA VAL A 49 2.60 16.06 1.49
C VAL A 49 4.10 16.27 1.31
N ALA A 50 4.87 15.93 2.34
CA ALA A 50 6.33 15.89 2.29
C ALA A 50 6.83 14.49 2.61
N LEU A 51 8.06 14.16 2.20
CA LEU A 51 8.71 12.94 2.64
C LEU A 51 9.11 13.05 4.12
N ASP A 52 9.02 11.95 4.86
CA ASP A 52 9.61 11.86 6.19
C ASP A 52 11.16 11.89 6.12
N GLU A 53 11.79 12.17 7.26
CA GLU A 53 13.22 11.96 7.38
C GLU A 53 13.47 10.45 7.61
N PRO A 54 14.43 9.84 6.87
CA PRO A 54 14.75 8.43 7.07
C PRO A 54 15.21 8.22 8.51
N GLN A 55 14.48 7.37 9.24
CA GLN A 55 14.82 7.03 10.61
C GLN A 55 16.23 6.42 10.65
N PRO A 56 17.12 6.85 11.57
CA PRO A 56 18.43 6.25 11.71
C PRO A 56 18.27 4.76 12.03
N ASP A 57 19.12 3.95 11.41
CA ASP A 57 19.17 2.51 11.57
C ASP A 57 19.44 2.14 13.04
N THR A 58 18.38 1.84 13.79
CA THR A 58 18.50 1.18 15.09
C THR A 58 18.82 -0.31 14.89
N SER A 59 19.90 -0.60 14.17
CA SER A 59 20.47 -1.95 14.11
C SER A 59 21.29 -2.19 15.37
N LEU A 60 21.08 -3.37 15.98
CA LEU A 60 21.83 -3.98 17.10
C LEU A 60 21.23 -3.94 18.52
N ASN A 61 19.91 -4.09 18.70
CA ASN A 61 19.40 -4.60 19.99
C ASN A 61 18.13 -5.47 19.87
N ASP A 62 18.07 -6.31 18.83
CA ASP A 62 17.04 -7.33 18.63
C ASP A 62 17.25 -8.52 19.58
N LEU A 63 16.91 -8.36 20.86
CA LEU A 63 16.58 -9.49 21.75
C LEU A 63 15.69 -9.14 22.96
N THR A 64 15.25 -7.89 23.15
CA THR A 64 14.29 -7.57 24.23
C THR A 64 13.35 -6.44 23.84
N GLN A 65 12.13 -6.76 23.40
CA GLN A 65 10.96 -6.03 23.88
C GLN A 65 9.67 -6.82 23.61
N TYR A 66 9.35 -7.65 24.60
CA TYR A 66 7.97 -7.93 24.99
C TYR A 66 7.23 -6.60 25.15
N GLY A 67 6.13 -6.43 24.41
CA GLY A 67 5.01 -5.54 24.70
C GLY A 67 5.33 -4.18 25.32
N SER A 68 5.66 -3.21 24.48
CA SER A 68 5.46 -1.78 24.75
C SER A 68 4.61 -1.23 23.61
N GLU A 69 3.30 -1.29 23.80
CA GLU A 69 2.32 -0.49 23.05
C GLU A 69 2.43 0.97 23.52
N ASP A 70 3.62 1.57 23.43
CA ASP A 70 3.88 2.88 24.04
C ASP A 70 4.37 3.83 22.96
N GLU A 71 3.40 4.61 22.48
CA GLU A 71 3.54 5.91 21.83
C GLU A 71 4.61 5.99 20.72
N GLU A 72 4.38 5.25 19.62
CA GLU A 72 4.91 5.68 18.32
C GLU A 72 4.50 7.15 18.14
N SER A 73 5.46 8.04 17.93
CA SER A 73 5.21 9.44 17.62
C SER A 73 4.04 9.53 16.64
N MET A 74 2.99 10.28 16.99
CA MET A 74 1.96 10.70 16.04
C MET A 74 2.61 11.65 15.03
N ASP A 75 3.55 11.14 14.25
CA ASP A 75 3.96 11.77 13.03
C ASP A 75 2.71 11.82 12.16
N ASP A 76 2.39 13.03 11.71
CA ASP A 76 1.20 13.41 10.94
C ASP A 76 1.29 12.77 9.54
N TYR A 77 1.30 11.45 9.43
CA TYR A 77 1.37 10.74 8.16
C TYR A 77 0.03 10.84 7.42
N LEU A 78 0.08 10.71 6.09
CA LEU A 78 -1.12 10.67 5.25
C LEU A 78 -1.90 9.36 5.46
N GLN A 79 -2.88 9.35 6.35
CA GLN A 79 -3.72 8.18 6.64
C GLN A 79 -5.14 8.27 6.06
N ASP A 80 -5.63 9.49 5.81
CA ASP A 80 -6.96 9.74 5.28
C ASP A 80 -6.90 10.18 3.82
N CYS A 81 -7.72 9.56 2.98
CA CYS A 81 -7.81 9.89 1.56
C CYS A 81 -8.71 11.10 1.32
N ALA A 82 -8.48 11.80 0.20
CA ALA A 82 -9.41 12.79 -0.36
C ALA A 82 -10.83 12.24 -0.57
N CYS A 83 -11.01 10.93 -0.74
CA CYS A 83 -12.34 10.31 -0.85
C CYS A 83 -13.06 10.17 0.51
N GLY A 84 -12.42 10.55 1.62
CA GLY A 84 -12.97 10.49 2.97
C GLY A 84 -12.77 9.15 3.69
N HIS A 85 -12.03 8.21 3.09
CA HIS A 85 -11.78 6.89 3.69
C HIS A 85 -10.31 6.72 4.12
N HIS A 86 -10.12 5.96 5.19
CA HIS A 86 -8.81 5.64 5.77
C HIS A 86 -8.02 4.62 4.91
N VAL A 87 -6.70 4.52 5.08
CA VAL A 87 -5.82 3.56 4.37
C VAL A 87 -6.35 2.12 4.37
N ASN A 88 -7.07 1.69 5.41
CA ASN A 88 -7.66 0.36 5.52
C ASN A 88 -8.67 0.07 4.39
N ALA A 89 -9.44 1.08 3.98
CA ALA A 89 -10.38 0.98 2.86
C ALA A 89 -9.65 0.89 1.50
N HIS A 90 -8.36 1.21 1.46
CA HIS A 90 -7.51 1.11 0.29
C HIS A 90 -6.66 -0.16 0.34
N GLY A 91 -7.25 -1.28 0.75
CA GLY A 91 -6.60 -2.59 0.69
C GLY A 91 -5.32 -2.70 1.52
N ALA A 92 -5.21 -1.93 2.60
CA ALA A 92 -4.05 -1.88 3.49
C ALA A 92 -4.38 -2.33 4.94
N ASP A 93 -5.39 -3.18 5.11
CA ASP A 93 -5.74 -3.75 6.40
C ASP A 93 -5.13 -5.16 6.58
N GLU A 94 -4.06 -5.26 7.37
CA GLU A 94 -3.38 -6.54 7.66
C GLU A 94 -4.33 -7.54 8.35
N SER A 95 -5.30 -7.06 9.14
CA SER A 95 -6.17 -7.94 9.91
C SER A 95 -7.16 -8.69 9.02
N SER A 96 -7.64 -8.06 7.94
CA SER A 96 -8.50 -8.71 6.95
C SER A 96 -7.72 -9.48 5.88
N LEU A 97 -6.56 -8.98 5.45
CA LEU A 97 -5.74 -9.63 4.41
C LEU A 97 -4.90 -10.81 4.92
N GLY A 98 -4.51 -10.77 6.19
CA GLY A 98 -3.45 -11.60 6.73
C GLY A 98 -2.05 -11.10 6.36
N ARG A 99 -1.09 -11.38 7.25
CA ARG A 99 0.30 -10.91 7.16
C ARG A 99 0.99 -11.20 5.83
N THR A 100 0.77 -12.39 5.27
CA THR A 100 1.43 -12.81 4.02
C THR A 100 1.01 -11.94 2.84
N GLU A 101 -0.29 -11.68 2.69
CA GLU A 101 -0.81 -10.86 1.59
C GLU A 101 -0.49 -9.37 1.81
N PHE A 102 -0.58 -8.89 3.05
CA PHE A 102 -0.16 -7.53 3.40
C PHE A 102 1.32 -7.28 3.01
N LEU A 103 2.22 -8.20 3.36
CA LEU A 103 3.64 -8.09 2.98
C LEU A 103 3.87 -8.26 1.47
N ARG A 104 3.06 -9.06 0.78
CA ARG A 104 3.12 -9.17 -0.69
C ARG A 104 2.78 -7.84 -1.35
N ARG A 105 1.68 -7.20 -0.93
CA ARG A 105 1.26 -5.88 -1.42
C ARG A 105 2.28 -4.80 -1.07
N ALA A 106 2.85 -4.83 0.13
CA ALA A 106 3.92 -3.92 0.52
C ALA A 106 5.12 -3.97 -0.44
N ARG A 107 5.57 -5.16 -0.84
CA ARG A 107 6.68 -5.30 -1.81
C ARG A 107 6.36 -4.69 -3.16
N VAL A 108 5.13 -4.90 -3.65
CA VAL A 108 4.68 -4.31 -4.92
C VAL A 108 4.59 -2.78 -4.82
N ALA A 109 4.02 -2.28 -3.73
CA ALA A 109 3.88 -0.85 -3.47
C ALA A 109 5.23 -0.13 -3.37
N ILE A 110 6.21 -0.73 -2.67
CA ILE A 110 7.58 -0.22 -2.62
C ILE A 110 8.17 -0.12 -4.02
N ARG A 111 8.03 -1.17 -4.83
CA ARG A 111 8.56 -1.16 -6.20
C ARG A 111 7.90 -0.10 -7.07
N LEU A 112 6.59 0.12 -6.90
CA LEU A 112 5.86 1.19 -7.57
C LEU A 112 6.37 2.57 -7.14
N ASP A 113 6.65 2.76 -5.86
CA ASP A 113 7.24 4.00 -5.33
C ASP A 113 8.64 4.24 -5.89
N GLU A 114 9.49 3.21 -6.01
CA GLU A 114 10.82 3.33 -6.60
C GLU A 114 10.75 3.85 -8.05
N PHE A 115 9.82 3.34 -8.87
CA PHE A 115 9.61 3.86 -10.22
C PHE A 115 9.18 5.33 -10.25
N LEU A 116 8.36 5.76 -9.27
CA LEU A 116 7.96 7.16 -9.16
C LEU A 116 9.11 8.03 -8.68
N GLU A 117 9.92 7.53 -7.76
CA GLU A 117 11.10 8.23 -7.23
C GLU A 117 12.15 8.45 -8.31
N ASP A 118 12.43 7.44 -9.13
CA ASP A 118 13.35 7.53 -10.27
C ASP A 118 12.94 8.64 -11.26
N GLU A 119 11.64 8.91 -11.39
CA GLU A 119 11.08 9.96 -12.25
C GLU A 119 10.83 11.29 -11.50
N SER A 120 11.20 11.37 -10.22
CA SER A 120 10.91 12.51 -9.33
C SER A 120 9.41 12.85 -9.22
N GLN A 121 8.55 11.84 -9.37
CA GLN A 121 7.08 11.92 -9.29
C GLN A 121 6.53 11.28 -8.00
N LEU A 122 7.40 10.94 -7.02
CA LEU A 122 6.96 10.26 -5.80
C LEU A 122 5.95 11.07 -4.97
N LEU A 123 5.97 12.40 -5.01
CA LEU A 123 4.96 13.21 -4.31
C LEU A 123 3.85 13.73 -5.24
N ASP A 124 3.92 13.43 -6.54
CA ASP A 124 2.80 13.64 -7.45
C ASP A 124 1.88 12.42 -7.37
N PHE A 125 0.79 12.57 -6.62
CA PHE A 125 -0.16 11.49 -6.44
C PHE A 125 -0.98 11.24 -7.72
N ASP A 126 -1.17 12.23 -8.58
CA ASP A 126 -1.99 12.10 -9.79
C ASP A 126 -1.20 11.61 -11.00
N TYR A 127 0.13 11.66 -10.92
CA TYR A 127 1.01 11.10 -11.94
C TYR A 127 0.78 9.58 -12.14
N THR A 128 0.82 9.18 -13.41
CA THR A 128 0.78 7.78 -13.83
C THR A 128 1.57 7.58 -15.12
N ASN A 129 2.21 6.42 -15.25
CA ASN A 129 2.91 6.00 -16.47
C ASN A 129 2.62 4.52 -16.78
N GLU A 130 3.20 3.98 -17.85
CA GLU A 130 2.99 2.60 -18.28
C GLU A 130 3.42 1.57 -17.23
N SER A 131 4.53 1.82 -16.52
CA SER A 131 5.04 0.96 -15.45
C SER A 131 4.05 0.89 -14.27
N ILE A 132 3.53 2.04 -13.84
CA ILE A 132 2.55 2.12 -12.76
C ILE A 132 1.26 1.40 -13.15
N VAL A 133 0.75 1.66 -14.36
CA VAL A 133 -0.47 1.00 -14.87
C VAL A 133 -0.28 -0.51 -14.98
N GLY A 134 0.88 -0.99 -15.43
CA GLY A 134 1.17 -2.41 -15.59
C GLY A 134 1.36 -3.17 -14.26
N LEU A 135 1.76 -2.49 -13.19
CA LEU A 135 2.04 -3.10 -11.89
C LEU A 135 0.87 -3.03 -10.90
N ARG A 136 0.00 -2.01 -10.98
CA ARG A 136 -1.19 -1.89 -10.12
C ARG A 136 -2.08 -3.14 -10.06
N PRO A 137 -2.30 -3.91 -11.14
CA PRO A 137 -3.06 -5.16 -11.07
C PRO A 137 -2.47 -6.21 -10.11
N GLN A 138 -1.19 -6.08 -9.74
CA GLN A 138 -0.58 -6.95 -8.73
C GLN A 138 -0.99 -6.58 -7.30
N MET A 139 -1.68 -5.45 -7.08
CA MET A 139 -2.21 -5.08 -5.76
C MET A 139 -3.48 -5.83 -5.38
N THR A 140 -4.13 -6.48 -6.34
CA THR A 140 -5.26 -7.39 -6.09
C THR A 140 -4.77 -8.83 -5.98
N LEU A 141 -5.56 -9.68 -5.34
CA LEU A 141 -5.36 -11.12 -5.44
C LEU A 141 -5.57 -11.53 -6.92
N PRO A 142 -4.82 -12.50 -7.44
CA PRO A 142 -5.20 -13.14 -8.69
C PRO A 142 -6.64 -13.63 -8.53
N GLU A 143 -7.53 -13.28 -9.46
CA GLU A 143 -8.81 -13.96 -9.55
C GLU A 143 -8.50 -15.46 -9.59
N ASP A 144 -9.11 -16.22 -8.68
CA ASP A 144 -9.07 -17.66 -8.69
C ASP A 144 -9.68 -18.07 -10.03
N ARG A 145 -8.83 -18.22 -11.06
CA ARG A 145 -9.23 -18.71 -12.36
C ARG A 145 -9.67 -20.13 -12.07
N GLY A 146 -10.98 -20.30 -11.87
CA GLY A 146 -11.61 -21.54 -11.50
C GLY A 146 -10.90 -22.68 -12.20
N SER A 147 -10.46 -23.66 -11.40
CA SER A 147 -9.87 -24.88 -11.92
C SER A 147 -10.74 -25.34 -13.10
N PRO A 148 -10.18 -25.63 -14.29
CA PRO A 148 -11.03 -26.08 -15.39
C PRO A 148 -11.83 -27.29 -14.91
N ASP A 149 -13.16 -27.18 -14.95
CA ASP A 149 -14.07 -28.25 -14.56
C ASP A 149 -13.71 -29.50 -15.36
N ILE A 150 -13.13 -30.47 -14.66
CA ILE A 150 -12.70 -31.78 -15.18
C ILE A 150 -13.88 -32.65 -15.67
N GLU A 151 -15.13 -32.17 -15.54
CA GLU A 151 -16.33 -32.90 -15.97
C GLU A 151 -16.48 -33.01 -17.49
N ASP A 152 -15.80 -32.17 -18.29
CA ASP A 152 -15.91 -32.22 -19.76
C ASP A 152 -15.02 -33.30 -20.42
N ILE A 153 -14.18 -34.00 -19.65
CA ILE A 153 -13.25 -35.03 -20.17
C ILE A 153 -13.86 -36.44 -20.10
N LEU A 154 -14.93 -36.65 -19.30
CA LEU A 154 -15.47 -37.98 -18.99
C LEU A 154 -16.85 -38.26 -19.59
N SER A 155 -17.26 -37.59 -20.65
CA SER A 155 -18.42 -38.03 -21.44
C SER A 155 -18.00 -39.09 -22.47
N PRO A 156 -18.16 -40.40 -22.21
CA PRO A 156 -18.01 -41.40 -23.27
C PRO A 156 -19.16 -41.20 -24.25
N GLY A 157 -18.83 -40.87 -25.50
CA GLY A 157 -19.78 -40.83 -26.60
C GLY A 157 -20.53 -42.15 -26.69
N MET A 158 -21.82 -42.13 -26.38
CA MET A 158 -22.74 -43.20 -26.73
C MET A 158 -23.03 -43.09 -28.22
N SER A 159 -22.56 -44.06 -29.01
CA SER A 159 -23.07 -44.39 -30.34
C SER A 159 -22.90 -45.88 -30.56
#